data_AF-A0A945CL75-F1
#
_entry.id   AF-A0A945CL75-F1
#
_cell.length_a   1.000
_cell.length_b   1.000
_cell.length_c   1.000
_cell.angle_alpha   90.00
_cell.angle_beta   90.00
_cell.angle_gamma   90.00
#
_symmetry.space_group_name_H-M   'P 1'
#
loop_
_entity.id
_entity.type
_entity.pdbx_description
1 polymer ?
#
loop_
_entity_poly.entity_id
_entity_poly.type
_entity_poly.pdbx_seq_one_letter_code
_entity_poly.pdbx_strand_id
1 'polypeptide(L)'
;MHLSFEGGLANSVGTMYLGATPEPAYFGEGVVGRSLDLTGAAVNRYPVDLGEVESLKGDGDLSIEVWVRMKSGTRDDNRIVSCMDGFSGWRGTTDETRGWAIRAQANGSWEWQILGPAHHEEEGPKKKAATTVGMMFRGVDRDNPSYAYRPTPERQPINDGRWHQLAFTLDRQIDEVRLYYDGRNVAIYDTGWLGNIADSSHVAVGGILARWHGERESFTGYIDEVRMWDRVVDGEEIQAGYERIQRVEVIEPTLGDSDLKVMTFNIWHGGKSHGESVGVERTIDVIRESGADIIAMQETYGAGAIIADSLGYYFYLRSSMSADDNTNHSIMSRFPITTVHRIFKPFMSGGANIELNPGREIAFYTVWNNYQSTRPRRPWRAPDVTPQQLVDGEKVVGESWEYPPLPRYEQTKEILRQMASVLDAADKVPVFVSGDWNSYSHLDWIEATADRHGGLAVEWPVSKELEAQGLVDAYRELHSRIRSE
;
A
#
# COMPACT_ATOMS: atom_id res chain seq x y z
N MET A 1 13.73 -0.77 22.51
CA MET A 1 15.09 -0.19 22.44
C MET A 1 14.96 1.28 22.07
N HIS A 2 15.80 2.15 22.64
CA HIS A 2 15.89 3.56 22.26
C HIS A 2 17.37 3.95 22.19
N LEU A 3 17.81 4.41 21.02
CA LEU A 3 19.15 4.91 20.78
C LEU A 3 19.08 6.44 20.74
N SER A 4 19.73 7.06 21.72
CA SER A 4 20.00 8.51 21.75
C SER A 4 21.50 8.74 21.66
N PHE A 5 21.92 9.83 21.02
CA PHE A 5 23.34 10.08 20.75
C PHE A 5 23.99 11.14 21.68
N GLU A 6 23.44 11.29 22.89
CA GLU A 6 23.85 12.28 23.91
C GLU A 6 25.27 12.03 24.46
N GLY A 7 26.29 12.52 23.74
CA GLY A 7 27.69 12.41 24.16
C GLY A 7 28.30 11.02 23.96
N GLY A 8 27.61 10.13 23.24
CA GLY A 8 27.98 8.74 22.96
C GLY A 8 26.74 7.93 22.55
N LEU A 9 26.90 6.63 22.33
CA LEU A 9 25.78 5.70 22.14
C LEU A 9 25.16 5.35 23.50
N ALA A 10 24.01 5.94 23.83
CA ALA A 10 23.25 5.61 25.04
C ALA A 10 22.01 4.78 24.69
N ASN A 11 21.85 3.61 25.34
CA ASN A 11 20.67 2.75 25.24
C ASN A 11 20.01 2.61 26.62
N SER A 12 18.70 2.84 26.68
CA SER A 12 17.90 2.74 27.92
C SER A 12 17.45 1.31 28.27
N VAL A 13 17.73 0.31 27.43
CA VAL A 13 17.31 -1.09 27.65
C VAL A 13 18.46 -2.08 27.44
N GLY A 14 19.13 -2.48 28.53
CA GLY A 14 19.97 -3.70 28.60
C GLY A 14 21.23 -3.70 27.72
N THR A 15 22.26 -4.42 28.18
CA THR A 15 23.57 -4.53 27.52
C THR A 15 23.47 -4.98 26.07
N MET A 16 23.70 -4.06 25.13
CA MET A 16 24.01 -4.42 23.74
C MET A 16 25.48 -4.84 23.66
N TYR A 17 25.76 -5.96 23.01
CA TYR A 17 27.11 -6.32 22.60
C TYR A 17 27.53 -5.37 21.48
N LEU A 18 28.28 -4.32 21.82
CA LEU A 18 29.06 -3.55 20.84
C LEU A 18 30.22 -4.44 20.36
N GLY A 19 29.92 -5.38 19.48
CA GLY A 19 30.93 -6.22 18.84
C GLY A 19 31.81 -5.37 17.95
N ALA A 20 32.99 -4.97 18.44
CA ALA A 20 34.11 -4.42 17.67
C ALA A 20 33.79 -3.38 16.57
N THR A 21 32.72 -2.60 16.69
CA THR A 21 32.49 -1.44 15.83
C THR A 21 33.46 -0.34 16.25
N PRO A 22 34.32 0.18 15.35
CA PRO A 22 35.08 1.38 15.64
C PRO A 22 34.08 2.48 16.01
N GLU A 23 34.33 3.25 17.07
CA GLU A 23 33.38 4.27 17.52
C GLU A 23 32.98 5.18 16.35
N PRO A 24 31.67 5.41 16.09
CA PRO A 24 31.22 6.41 15.13
C PRO A 24 31.72 7.77 15.63
N ALA A 25 32.80 8.24 15.02
CA ALA A 25 33.65 9.28 15.60
C ALA A 25 33.05 10.70 15.52
N TYR A 26 31.79 10.87 15.11
CA TYR A 26 31.20 12.19 14.96
C TYR A 26 29.72 12.25 15.30
N PHE A 27 29.39 13.21 16.17
CA PHE A 27 28.02 13.54 16.54
C PHE A 27 27.76 15.02 16.25
N GLY A 28 26.69 15.28 15.51
CA GLY A 28 26.20 16.61 15.16
C GLY A 28 25.13 17.13 16.13
N GLU A 29 24.57 18.30 15.82
CA GLU A 29 23.37 18.82 16.49
C GLU A 29 22.14 18.00 16.07
N GLY A 30 21.49 17.37 17.04
CA GLY A 30 20.34 16.50 16.87
C GLY A 30 19.00 17.23 16.81
N VAL A 31 17.93 16.47 16.58
CA VAL A 31 16.58 16.96 16.79
C VAL A 31 16.31 17.10 18.30
N VAL A 32 16.94 16.24 19.10
CA VAL A 32 17.07 16.38 20.55
C VAL A 32 18.55 16.18 20.89
N GLY A 33 19.19 17.22 21.44
CA GLY A 33 20.59 17.18 21.84
C GLY A 33 21.56 16.89 20.70
N ARG A 34 22.06 15.65 20.60
CA ARG A 34 23.07 15.24 19.60
C ARG A 34 22.54 14.13 18.70
N SER A 35 23.01 14.11 17.45
CA SER A 35 22.70 13.09 16.44
C SER A 35 23.93 12.36 15.95
N LEU A 36 23.75 11.14 15.43
CA LEU A 36 24.76 10.48 14.59
C LEU A 36 24.96 11.29 13.29
N ASP A 37 26.19 11.72 13.00
CA ASP A 37 26.53 12.44 11.78
C ASP A 37 27.24 11.50 10.80
N LEU A 38 26.56 11.20 9.69
CA LEU A 38 27.07 10.41 8.59
C LEU A 38 27.20 11.26 7.33
N THR A 39 27.37 12.57 7.46
CA THR A 39 27.64 13.43 6.31
C THR A 39 29.07 13.27 5.82
N GLY A 40 29.38 13.77 4.62
CA GLY A 40 30.76 13.81 4.11
C GLY A 40 31.73 14.68 4.92
N ALA A 41 31.27 15.37 5.98
CA ALA A 41 32.13 16.11 6.91
C ALA A 41 32.57 15.25 8.10
N ALA A 42 31.92 14.12 8.37
CA ALA A 42 32.30 13.21 9.44
C ALA A 42 33.63 12.52 9.11
N VAL A 43 34.47 12.34 10.13
CA VAL A 43 35.77 11.66 9.99
C VAL A 43 35.58 10.19 9.62
N ASN A 44 34.61 9.54 10.28
CA ASN A 44 34.19 8.18 10.00
C ASN A 44 32.67 8.20 9.83
N ARG A 45 32.17 7.58 8.76
CA ARG A 45 30.73 7.42 8.51
C ARG A 45 30.37 5.95 8.72
N TYR A 46 30.45 5.46 9.95
CA TYR A 46 30.19 4.05 10.23
C TYR A 46 28.74 3.85 10.70
N PRO A 47 27.98 2.92 10.10
CA PRO A 47 26.71 2.49 10.62
C PRO A 47 26.87 1.88 12.02
N VAL A 48 25.84 2.02 12.84
CA VAL A 48 25.76 1.40 14.15
C VAL A 48 25.20 -0.01 13.99
N ASP A 49 26.02 -1.00 14.34
CA ASP A 49 25.62 -2.40 14.42
C ASP A 49 24.92 -2.70 15.75
N LEU A 50 23.67 -3.15 15.69
CA LEU A 50 22.89 -3.55 16.86
C LEU A 50 22.91 -5.08 17.08
N GLY A 51 23.54 -5.83 16.17
CA GLY A 51 23.64 -7.28 16.20
C GLY A 51 22.41 -8.01 15.65
N GLU A 52 22.43 -9.33 15.83
CA GLU A 52 21.31 -10.23 15.54
C GLU A 52 20.25 -10.13 16.65
N VAL A 53 19.36 -9.14 16.55
CA VAL A 53 18.25 -8.96 17.50
C VAL A 53 16.98 -9.59 16.93
N GLU A 54 16.67 -10.82 17.35
CA GLU A 54 15.55 -11.63 16.85
C GLU A 54 14.21 -10.89 16.87
N SER A 55 13.89 -10.22 17.98
CA SER A 55 12.62 -9.49 18.13
C SER A 55 12.48 -8.28 17.21
N LEU A 56 13.55 -7.85 16.54
CA LEU A 56 13.56 -6.74 15.60
C LEU A 56 13.62 -7.20 14.13
N LYS A 57 13.47 -8.50 13.87
CA LYS A 57 13.48 -9.06 12.51
C LYS A 57 12.14 -8.94 11.77
N GLY A 58 11.03 -8.84 12.51
CA GLY A 58 9.69 -8.65 11.95
C GLY A 58 8.92 -9.93 11.63
N ASP A 59 9.34 -11.07 12.17
CA ASP A 59 8.50 -12.29 12.22
C ASP A 59 7.36 -12.14 13.25
N GLY A 60 7.61 -11.38 14.32
CA GLY A 60 6.60 -10.90 15.28
C GLY A 60 6.23 -9.43 15.06
N ASP A 61 5.36 -8.91 15.92
CA ASP A 61 4.95 -7.50 15.90
C ASP A 61 6.18 -6.59 16.07
N LEU A 62 6.22 -5.52 15.29
CA LEU A 62 7.40 -4.65 15.21
C LEU A 62 6.99 -3.21 14.96
N SER A 63 7.62 -2.28 15.66
CA SER A 63 7.54 -0.85 15.32
C SER A 63 8.93 -0.23 15.28
N ILE A 64 9.17 0.62 14.30
CA ILE A 64 10.44 1.35 14.11
C ILE A 64 10.12 2.83 13.92
N GLU A 65 10.82 3.70 14.63
CA GLU A 65 10.79 5.16 14.47
C GLU A 65 12.23 5.66 14.34
N VAL A 66 12.49 6.57 13.41
CA VAL A 66 13.79 7.22 13.21
C VAL A 66 13.62 8.66 12.77
N TRP A 67 14.46 9.56 13.32
CA TRP A 67 14.56 10.93 12.85
C TRP A 67 15.74 11.07 11.90
N VAL A 68 15.52 11.73 10.77
CA VAL A 68 16.55 11.95 9.74
C VAL A 68 16.60 13.39 9.28
N ARG A 69 17.80 13.85 8.90
CA ARG A 69 17.99 15.13 8.21
C ARG A 69 19.10 14.99 7.18
N MET A 70 18.81 15.26 5.91
CA MET A 70 19.85 15.40 4.89
C MET A 70 20.04 16.88 4.54
N LYS A 71 21.21 17.25 4.00
CA LYS A 71 21.42 18.60 3.48
C LYS A 71 20.53 18.82 2.25
N SER A 72 20.16 20.07 2.02
CA SER A 72 19.29 20.44 0.90
C SER A 72 19.87 19.96 -0.44
N GLY A 73 19.10 19.19 -1.21
CA GLY A 73 19.50 18.66 -2.51
C GLY A 73 20.50 17.49 -2.47
N THR A 74 20.82 16.95 -1.30
CA THR A 74 21.61 15.71 -1.19
C THR A 74 20.90 14.58 -1.92
N ARG A 75 21.66 13.79 -2.69
CA ARG A 75 21.21 12.56 -3.33
C ARG A 75 21.82 11.39 -2.59
N ASP A 76 21.01 10.41 -2.27
CA ASP A 76 21.42 9.20 -1.58
C ASP A 76 20.45 8.06 -1.90
N ASP A 77 20.94 6.83 -2.01
CA ASP A 77 20.14 5.62 -2.20
C ASP A 77 20.38 4.58 -1.09
N ASN A 78 21.12 4.95 -0.06
CA ASN A 78 21.51 4.06 1.04
C ASN A 78 20.39 3.85 2.07
N ARG A 79 20.50 2.75 2.82
CA ARG A 79 19.59 2.41 3.92
C ARG A 79 19.82 3.35 5.11
N ILE A 80 18.74 3.76 5.76
CA ILE A 80 18.74 4.58 6.98
C ILE A 80 18.70 3.65 8.19
N VAL A 81 17.82 2.65 8.18
CA VAL A 81 17.74 1.62 9.21
C VAL A 81 17.21 0.34 8.56
N SER A 82 17.82 -0.80 8.88
CA SER A 82 17.59 -2.03 8.15
C SER A 82 17.93 -3.25 8.98
N CYS A 83 17.15 -4.32 8.82
CA CYS A 83 17.54 -5.67 9.24
C CYS A 83 17.96 -6.55 8.05
N MET A 84 17.86 -6.04 6.82
CA MET A 84 18.33 -6.71 5.61
C MET A 84 19.86 -6.63 5.53
N ASP A 85 20.49 -7.74 5.17
CA ASP A 85 21.93 -7.81 4.96
C ASP A 85 22.40 -6.98 3.76
N GLY A 86 23.66 -6.57 3.83
CA GLY A 86 24.38 -5.85 2.78
C GLY A 86 25.58 -6.61 2.22
N PHE A 87 25.81 -7.87 2.61
CA PHE A 87 27.04 -8.57 2.29
C PHE A 87 27.15 -8.90 0.80
N SER A 88 27.78 -8.01 0.03
CA SER A 88 28.19 -8.28 -1.33
C SER A 88 29.63 -8.79 -1.39
N GLY A 89 29.83 -9.90 -2.10
CA GLY A 89 31.12 -10.15 -2.77
C GLY A 89 31.44 -9.04 -3.80
N TRP A 90 32.48 -9.22 -4.61
CA TRP A 90 32.99 -8.26 -5.62
C TRP A 90 31.96 -7.74 -6.67
N ARG A 91 30.69 -8.13 -6.59
CA ARG A 91 29.61 -7.89 -7.58
C ARG A 91 28.49 -6.93 -7.14
N GLY A 92 28.58 -6.29 -5.97
CA GLY A 92 27.60 -5.26 -5.54
C GLY A 92 26.50 -5.78 -4.61
N THR A 93 25.91 -4.87 -3.84
CA THR A 93 24.83 -5.11 -2.87
C THR A 93 23.65 -5.77 -3.56
N THR A 94 23.24 -6.96 -3.10
CA THR A 94 22.01 -7.59 -3.56
C THR A 94 20.88 -7.12 -2.65
N ASP A 95 19.92 -6.38 -3.19
CA ASP A 95 18.65 -6.01 -2.53
C ASP A 95 17.71 -7.24 -2.35
N GLU A 96 18.27 -8.44 -2.19
CA GLU A 96 17.57 -9.73 -2.27
C GLU A 96 17.50 -10.45 -0.91
N THR A 97 18.01 -9.84 0.16
CA THR A 97 17.96 -10.42 1.51
C THR A 97 16.60 -10.14 2.15
N ARG A 98 16.07 -11.15 2.86
CA ARG A 98 14.78 -11.07 3.54
C ARG A 98 14.89 -10.05 4.69
N GLY A 99 13.79 -9.44 5.06
CA GLY A 99 13.73 -8.46 6.14
C GLY A 99 13.07 -7.16 5.71
N TRP A 100 13.34 -6.08 6.45
CA TRP A 100 12.79 -4.75 6.24
C TRP A 100 13.88 -3.68 6.18
N ALA A 101 13.58 -2.57 5.52
CA ALA A 101 14.44 -1.39 5.47
C ALA A 101 13.62 -0.09 5.32
N ILE A 102 14.09 0.96 5.99
CA ILE A 102 13.82 2.36 5.62
C ILE A 102 15.08 2.87 4.92
N ARG A 103 14.95 3.46 3.73
CA ARG A 103 16.08 3.94 2.92
C ARG A 103 15.83 5.32 2.33
N ALA A 104 16.90 6.01 1.98
CA ALA A 104 16.83 7.22 1.18
C ALA A 104 16.62 6.87 -0.30
N GLN A 105 15.94 7.75 -1.04
CA GLN A 105 15.82 7.66 -2.49
C GLN A 105 16.64 8.78 -3.16
N ALA A 106 17.24 8.46 -4.32
CA ALA A 106 18.12 9.40 -5.04
C ALA A 106 17.40 10.67 -5.51
N ASN A 107 16.07 10.65 -5.57
CA ASN A 107 15.21 11.80 -5.88
C ASN A 107 15.01 12.75 -4.69
N GLY A 108 15.41 12.35 -3.48
CA GLY A 108 15.28 13.14 -2.24
C GLY A 108 14.18 12.71 -1.27
N SER A 109 13.32 11.76 -1.65
CA SER A 109 12.34 11.17 -0.73
C SER A 109 12.94 9.94 -0.01
N TRP A 110 12.07 9.16 0.63
CA TRP A 110 12.42 7.95 1.37
C TRP A 110 11.67 6.75 0.79
N GLU A 111 12.10 5.54 1.11
CA GLU A 111 11.40 4.31 0.76
C GLU A 111 11.30 3.40 1.98
N TRP A 112 10.15 2.78 2.16
CA TRP A 112 10.00 1.61 3.01
C TRP A 112 9.95 0.36 2.13
N GLN A 113 10.67 -0.67 2.53
CA GLN A 113 10.74 -1.94 1.82
C GLN A 113 10.68 -3.09 2.82
N ILE A 114 9.93 -4.14 2.47
CA ILE A 114 9.93 -5.41 3.21
C ILE A 114 9.89 -6.58 2.23
N LEU A 115 10.78 -7.55 2.43
CA LEU A 115 10.97 -8.73 1.59
C LEU A 115 10.80 -9.98 2.44
N GLY A 116 9.92 -10.86 2.00
CA GLY A 116 9.73 -12.18 2.57
C GLY A 116 10.50 -13.26 1.83
N PRO A 117 10.12 -14.53 2.03
CA PRO A 117 10.95 -15.63 1.61
C PRO A 117 10.82 -15.92 0.11
N ALA A 118 11.95 -15.88 -0.61
CA ALA A 118 12.03 -16.49 -1.94
C ALA A 118 11.68 -18.00 -1.87
N HIS A 119 10.58 -18.43 -2.50
CA HIS A 119 10.20 -19.81 -2.78
C HIS A 119 11.09 -20.33 -3.93
N HIS A 120 12.35 -20.61 -3.65
CA HIS A 120 13.10 -21.52 -4.52
C HIS A 120 12.67 -22.96 -4.21
N GLU A 121 11.53 -23.41 -4.75
CA GLU A 121 11.33 -24.84 -4.95
C GLU A 121 12.08 -25.28 -6.22
N GLU A 122 12.96 -26.27 -6.08
CA GLU A 122 13.68 -26.89 -7.19
C GLU A 122 12.74 -27.50 -8.26
N GLU A 123 13.14 -27.30 -9.52
CA GLU A 123 12.85 -28.11 -10.72
C GLU A 123 11.38 -28.40 -11.12
N GLY A 124 10.81 -27.47 -11.90
CA GLY A 124 9.76 -27.76 -12.90
C GLY A 124 10.17 -27.24 -14.29
N PRO A 125 9.76 -27.88 -15.41
CA PRO A 125 10.21 -27.49 -16.73
C PRO A 125 9.79 -26.05 -17.03
N LYS A 126 10.77 -25.19 -17.32
CA LYS A 126 10.59 -23.80 -17.78
C LYS A 126 9.55 -23.78 -18.91
N LYS A 127 8.31 -23.37 -18.60
CA LYS A 127 7.23 -23.33 -19.58
C LYS A 127 7.61 -22.34 -20.69
N LYS A 128 7.54 -22.82 -21.94
CA LYS A 128 7.90 -22.08 -23.15
C LYS A 128 7.09 -20.78 -23.27
N ALA A 129 7.78 -19.74 -23.71
CA ALA A 129 7.25 -18.42 -24.02
C ALA A 129 5.99 -18.49 -24.90
N ALA A 130 4.90 -17.88 -24.43
CA ALA A 130 3.68 -17.67 -25.20
C ALA A 130 3.57 -16.19 -25.63
N THR A 131 3.37 -16.03 -26.93
CA THR A 131 2.97 -14.86 -27.75
C THR A 131 2.56 -13.56 -27.04
N THR A 132 3.11 -12.44 -27.56
CA THR A 132 2.86 -10.97 -27.43
C THR A 132 1.76 -10.40 -26.51
N VAL A 133 0.68 -11.12 -26.20
CA VAL A 133 -0.25 -10.77 -25.10
C VAL A 133 0.29 -11.29 -23.75
N GLY A 134 1.07 -12.36 -23.76
CA GLY A 134 1.79 -12.92 -22.61
C GLY A 134 3.06 -12.16 -22.19
N MET A 135 3.39 -11.05 -22.87
CA MET A 135 4.45 -10.13 -22.43
C MET A 135 3.97 -9.14 -21.35
N MET A 136 2.66 -9.05 -21.08
CA MET A 136 2.06 -8.10 -20.12
C MET A 136 2.02 -8.57 -18.67
N PHE A 137 2.49 -9.79 -18.41
CA PHE A 137 2.72 -10.31 -17.07
C PHE A 137 4.13 -10.88 -17.08
N ARG A 138 5.15 -9.99 -17.04
CA ARG A 138 6.49 -10.45 -16.64
C ARG A 138 6.29 -11.19 -15.34
N GLY A 139 6.80 -12.42 -15.31
CA GLY A 139 6.45 -13.46 -14.35
C GLY A 139 6.12 -12.87 -13.00
N VAL A 140 4.86 -13.05 -12.58
CA VAL A 140 4.49 -12.89 -11.19
C VAL A 140 5.52 -13.71 -10.43
N ASP A 141 6.46 -13.04 -9.77
CA ASP A 141 7.39 -13.68 -8.87
C ASP A 141 6.58 -14.01 -7.63
N ARG A 142 5.66 -14.98 -7.79
CA ARG A 142 4.85 -15.58 -6.72
C ARG A 142 5.75 -16.17 -5.65
N ASP A 143 7.01 -16.31 -6.01
CA ASP A 143 8.03 -16.89 -5.20
C ASP A 143 8.66 -15.85 -4.27
N ASN A 144 8.53 -14.53 -4.46
CA ASN A 144 9.20 -13.56 -3.57
C ASN A 144 8.26 -12.42 -3.09
N PRO A 145 7.50 -12.63 -1.99
CA PRO A 145 6.58 -11.62 -1.49
C PRO A 145 7.35 -10.38 -1.05
N SER A 146 7.10 -9.27 -1.74
CA SER A 146 7.79 -8.00 -1.51
C SER A 146 6.79 -6.85 -1.53
N TYR A 147 7.03 -5.87 -0.69
CA TYR A 147 6.25 -4.64 -0.63
C TYR A 147 7.20 -3.46 -0.55
N ALA A 148 6.87 -2.40 -1.27
CA ALA A 148 7.59 -1.16 -1.20
C ALA A 148 6.62 0.04 -1.23
N TYR A 149 6.98 1.07 -0.50
CA TYR A 149 6.32 2.37 -0.53
C TYR A 149 7.35 3.43 -0.93
N ARG A 150 7.09 4.10 -2.06
CA ARG A 150 7.99 5.10 -2.67
C ARG A 150 7.21 6.39 -2.91
N PRO A 151 7.10 7.28 -1.91
CA PRO A 151 6.45 8.57 -2.05
C PRO A 151 7.27 9.53 -2.92
N THR A 152 6.61 10.60 -3.35
CA THR A 152 7.16 11.65 -4.18
C THR A 152 8.04 12.61 -3.36
N PRO A 153 9.14 13.12 -3.91
CA PRO A 153 9.99 14.10 -3.24
C PRO A 153 9.30 15.46 -3.07
N GLU A 154 8.26 15.75 -3.85
CA GLU A 154 7.47 16.98 -3.71
C GLU A 154 6.65 17.01 -2.41
N ARG A 155 6.25 15.84 -1.91
CA ARG A 155 5.37 15.70 -0.73
C ARG A 155 6.06 15.17 0.50
N GLN A 156 7.00 14.23 0.32
CA GLN A 156 7.72 13.60 1.42
C GLN A 156 9.24 13.65 1.22
N PRO A 157 9.84 14.85 1.09
CA PRO A 157 11.29 14.99 1.04
C PRO A 157 11.91 14.62 2.38
N ILE A 158 13.15 14.12 2.34
CA ILE A 158 14.04 14.02 3.51
C ILE A 158 15.36 14.80 3.28
N ASN A 159 15.48 15.42 2.11
CA ASN A 159 16.64 16.20 1.66
C ASN A 159 16.36 17.69 1.47
N ASP A 160 15.48 18.26 2.30
CA ASP A 160 15.15 19.69 2.28
C ASP A 160 15.94 20.51 3.33
N GLY A 161 16.78 19.86 4.13
CA GLY A 161 17.55 20.49 5.21
C GLY A 161 16.87 20.45 6.58
N ARG A 162 15.66 19.89 6.70
CA ARG A 162 14.91 19.79 7.96
C ARG A 162 14.97 18.37 8.54
N TRP A 163 14.64 18.27 9.83
CA TRP A 163 14.45 17.00 10.50
C TRP A 163 13.07 16.44 10.16
N HIS A 164 13.04 15.16 9.79
CA HIS A 164 11.82 14.41 9.49
C HIS A 164 11.73 13.16 10.35
N GLN A 165 10.51 12.83 10.79
CA GLN A 165 10.20 11.57 11.46
C GLN A 165 9.72 10.56 10.43
N LEU A 166 10.39 9.41 10.37
CA LEU A 166 9.95 8.25 9.59
C LEU A 166 9.61 7.12 10.56
N ALA A 167 8.47 6.46 10.37
CA ALA A 167 8.13 5.29 11.15
C ALA A 167 7.32 4.25 10.38
N PHE A 168 7.36 3.01 10.84
CA PHE A 168 6.39 1.99 10.47
C PHE A 168 6.01 1.11 11.65
N THR A 169 4.82 0.54 11.58
CA THR A 169 4.31 -0.49 12.50
C THR A 169 3.91 -1.70 11.67
N LEU A 170 4.34 -2.89 12.06
CA LEU A 170 4.02 -4.18 11.48
C LEU A 170 3.25 -4.99 12.53
N ASP A 171 1.97 -5.24 12.25
CA ASP A 171 1.10 -6.09 13.03
C ASP A 171 0.97 -7.45 12.36
N ARG A 172 1.54 -8.49 12.97
CA ARG A 172 1.52 -9.85 12.45
C ARG A 172 0.24 -10.60 12.82
N GLN A 173 -0.57 -10.06 13.72
CA GLN A 173 -1.85 -10.65 14.11
C GLN A 173 -2.93 -10.39 13.06
N ILE A 174 -2.87 -9.23 12.40
CA ILE A 174 -3.80 -8.85 11.32
C ILE A 174 -3.14 -8.71 9.94
N ASP A 175 -1.84 -9.02 9.82
CA ASP A 175 -0.99 -8.80 8.65
C ASP A 175 -1.14 -7.40 8.05
N GLU A 176 -0.87 -6.38 8.86
CA GLU A 176 -0.95 -4.98 8.46
C GLU A 176 0.39 -4.28 8.68
N VAL A 177 0.77 -3.43 7.72
CA VAL A 177 1.79 -2.41 7.95
C VAL A 177 1.17 -1.04 7.84
N ARG A 178 1.48 -0.15 8.80
CA ARG A 178 1.22 1.28 8.69
C ARG A 178 2.52 2.05 8.59
N LEU A 179 2.56 3.03 7.69
CA LEU A 179 3.72 3.88 7.41
C LEU A 179 3.42 5.32 7.83
N TYR A 180 4.41 6.00 8.39
CA TYR A 180 4.25 7.35 8.92
C TYR A 180 5.37 8.28 8.46
N TYR A 181 4.97 9.51 8.16
CA TYR A 181 5.87 10.61 7.81
C TYR A 181 5.43 11.85 8.59
N ASP A 182 6.32 12.39 9.41
CA ASP A 182 6.09 13.61 10.21
C ASP A 182 4.80 13.55 11.05
N GLY A 183 4.63 12.44 11.79
CA GLY A 183 3.49 12.21 12.68
C GLY A 183 2.18 11.79 11.99
N ARG A 184 2.12 11.76 10.65
CA ARG A 184 0.92 11.36 9.90
C ARG A 184 1.03 9.95 9.35
N ASN A 185 -0.04 9.15 9.42
CA ASN A 185 -0.13 7.91 8.66
C ASN A 185 -0.25 8.24 7.17
N VAL A 186 0.68 7.76 6.34
CA VAL A 186 0.70 8.03 4.90
C VAL A 186 0.30 6.82 4.06
N ALA A 187 0.42 5.62 4.62
CA ALA A 187 0.04 4.40 3.94
C ALA A 187 -0.26 3.25 4.89
N ILE A 188 -1.09 2.32 4.41
CA ILE A 188 -1.47 1.06 5.05
C ILE A 188 -1.35 -0.04 4.00
N TYR A 189 -0.69 -1.15 4.33
CA TYR A 189 -0.44 -2.27 3.43
C TYR A 189 -0.97 -3.56 4.07
N ASP A 190 -1.77 -4.33 3.33
CA ASP A 190 -2.06 -5.73 3.69
C ASP A 190 -0.84 -6.60 3.34
N THR A 191 -0.27 -7.25 4.34
CA THR A 191 0.94 -8.08 4.22
C THR A 191 0.66 -9.58 4.35
N GLY A 192 -0.56 -10.04 4.04
CA GLY A 192 -0.98 -11.44 4.24
C GLY A 192 -0.16 -12.50 3.50
N TRP A 193 0.68 -12.09 2.54
CA TRP A 193 1.57 -12.98 1.80
C TRP A 193 3.02 -12.88 2.23
N LEU A 194 3.35 -12.04 3.22
CA LEU A 194 4.73 -11.73 3.57
C LEU A 194 5.53 -12.96 4.02
N GLY A 195 4.88 -13.94 4.67
CA GLY A 195 5.57 -15.10 5.23
C GLY A 195 6.55 -14.71 6.35
N ASN A 196 7.51 -15.59 6.65
CA ASN A 196 8.58 -15.31 7.62
C ASN A 196 9.75 -14.61 6.92
N ILE A 197 10.21 -13.53 7.51
CA ILE A 197 11.23 -12.62 6.99
C ILE A 197 12.51 -12.64 7.82
N ALA A 198 12.49 -13.20 9.04
CA ALA A 198 13.66 -13.25 9.90
C ALA A 198 14.77 -14.14 9.33
N ASP A 199 16.00 -13.64 9.43
CA ASP A 199 17.23 -14.34 9.11
C ASP A 199 18.36 -13.91 10.07
N SER A 200 19.57 -14.45 9.84
CA SER A 200 20.77 -14.14 10.64
C SER A 200 21.45 -12.83 10.27
N SER A 201 20.82 -11.96 9.46
CA SER A 201 21.37 -10.64 9.16
C SER A 201 21.50 -9.84 10.47
N HIS A 202 22.23 -8.73 10.47
CA HIS A 202 22.24 -7.82 11.62
C HIS A 202 21.20 -6.70 11.46
N VAL A 203 20.79 -6.07 12.57
CA VAL A 203 20.08 -4.79 12.52
C VAL A 203 21.10 -3.67 12.54
N ALA A 204 21.03 -2.77 11.55
CA ALA A 204 21.96 -1.65 11.42
C ALA A 204 21.21 -0.31 11.31
N VAL A 205 21.80 0.72 11.90
CA VAL A 205 21.35 2.12 11.81
C VAL A 205 22.42 2.94 11.10
N GLY A 206 22.03 3.67 10.07
CA GLY A 206 22.92 4.53 9.29
C GLY A 206 23.52 3.90 8.04
N GLY A 207 23.06 2.74 7.61
CA GLY A 207 23.57 2.06 6.42
C GLY A 207 23.38 0.56 6.50
N ILE A 208 24.30 -0.17 5.85
CA ILE A 208 24.43 -1.63 5.95
C ILE A 208 25.80 -2.01 6.51
N LEU A 209 25.90 -3.20 7.07
CA LEU A 209 27.19 -3.77 7.44
C LEU A 209 27.85 -4.36 6.19
N ALA A 210 28.96 -3.75 5.77
CA ALA A 210 29.73 -4.17 4.60
C ALA A 210 31.24 -4.05 4.87
N ARG A 211 32.05 -4.31 3.84
CA ARG A 211 33.51 -4.13 3.93
C ARG A 211 33.85 -2.70 4.37
N TRP A 212 34.96 -2.55 5.08
CA TRP A 212 35.41 -1.24 5.59
C TRP A 212 34.36 -0.57 6.48
N HIS A 213 33.70 -1.37 7.33
CA HIS A 213 32.67 -0.91 8.26
C HIS A 213 31.47 -0.22 7.58
N GLY A 214 31.18 -0.54 6.31
CA GLY A 214 30.01 -0.01 5.60
C GLY A 214 30.08 1.47 5.25
N GLU A 215 31.26 2.09 5.29
CA GLU A 215 31.42 3.54 5.09
C GLU A 215 30.93 4.02 3.71
N ARG A 216 31.09 3.19 2.68
CA ARG A 216 30.61 3.49 1.32
C ARG A 216 29.09 3.44 1.24
N GLU A 217 28.48 2.52 1.97
CA GLU A 217 27.05 2.21 1.95
C GLU A 217 26.30 2.89 3.11
N SER A 218 26.93 3.89 3.72
CA SER A 218 26.36 4.69 4.80
C SER A 218 25.47 5.80 4.28
N PHE A 219 24.35 5.97 4.96
CA PHE A 219 23.45 7.10 4.76
C PHE A 219 24.21 8.44 4.83
N THR A 220 23.76 9.42 4.05
CA THR A 220 24.38 10.72 3.86
C THR A 220 23.53 11.79 4.52
N GLY A 221 23.59 11.83 5.85
CA GLY A 221 22.81 12.75 6.65
C GLY A 221 23.06 12.60 8.13
N TYR A 222 22.11 13.11 8.90
CA TYR A 222 22.06 12.99 10.35
C TYR A 222 20.93 12.01 10.73
N ILE A 223 21.17 11.19 11.76
CA ILE A 223 20.18 10.28 12.34
C ILE A 223 20.07 10.56 13.83
N ASP A 224 18.84 10.59 14.35
CA ASP A 224 18.57 10.81 15.76
C ASP A 224 17.33 10.03 16.22
N GLU A 225 17.14 9.95 17.54
CA GLU A 225 15.93 9.44 18.21
C GLU A 225 15.41 8.12 17.62
N VAL A 226 16.30 7.12 17.46
CA VAL A 226 15.92 5.82 16.90
C VAL A 226 15.23 4.99 17.99
N ARG A 227 13.98 4.61 17.74
CA ARG A 227 13.19 3.78 18.66
C ARG A 227 12.69 2.54 17.95
N MET A 228 12.74 1.43 18.66
CA MET A 228 12.36 0.12 18.15
C MET A 228 11.60 -0.65 19.21
N TRP A 229 10.48 -1.26 18.84
CA TRP A 229 9.61 -2.02 19.73
C TRP A 229 9.28 -3.38 19.13
N ASP A 230 9.19 -4.40 19.99
CA ASP A 230 8.71 -5.76 19.70
C ASP A 230 7.18 -5.87 19.88
N ARG A 231 6.49 -4.74 19.65
CA ARG A 231 5.04 -4.59 19.71
C ARG A 231 4.60 -3.57 18.66
N VAL A 232 3.31 -3.58 18.35
CA VAL A 232 2.66 -2.48 17.64
C VAL A 232 2.59 -1.26 18.56
N VAL A 233 3.08 -0.13 18.05
CA VAL A 233 2.92 1.20 18.64
C VAL A 233 1.71 1.85 17.98
N ASP A 234 0.86 2.49 18.76
CA ASP A 234 -0.31 3.18 18.22
C ASP A 234 0.12 4.36 17.35
N GLY A 235 -0.61 4.62 16.27
CA GLY A 235 -0.40 5.81 15.43
C GLY A 235 -0.50 7.11 16.23
N GLU A 236 -1.38 7.18 17.23
CA GLU A 236 -1.48 8.33 18.14
C GLU A 236 -0.20 8.54 18.97
N GLU A 237 0.48 7.46 19.37
CA GLU A 237 1.75 7.52 20.11
C GLU A 237 2.87 8.07 19.19
N ILE A 238 2.90 7.66 17.93
CA ILE A 238 3.86 8.16 16.91
C ILE A 238 3.62 9.65 16.64
N GLN A 239 2.36 10.04 16.42
CA GLN A 239 1.95 11.42 16.21
C GLN A 239 2.35 12.30 17.40
N ALA A 240 1.97 11.92 18.62
CA ALA A 240 2.32 12.67 19.83
C ALA A 240 3.84 12.81 20.01
N GLY A 241 4.62 11.80 19.59
CA GLY A 241 6.07 11.86 19.53
C GLY A 241 6.60 12.98 18.63
N TYR A 242 6.05 13.08 17.42
CA TYR A 242 6.36 14.16 16.46
C TYR A 242 6.00 15.53 17.03
N GLU A 243 4.75 15.69 17.48
CA GLU A 243 4.22 16.96 17.93
C GLU A 243 4.98 17.51 19.14
N ARG A 244 5.40 16.64 20.05
CA ARG A 244 6.22 16.99 21.21
C ARG A 244 7.60 17.49 20.81
N ILE A 245 8.26 16.84 19.84
CA ILE A 245 9.62 17.18 19.40
C ILE A 245 9.60 18.45 18.54
N GLN A 246 8.70 18.52 17.55
CA GLN A 246 8.59 19.66 16.63
C GLN A 246 7.84 20.84 17.21
N ARG A 247 7.06 20.64 18.28
CA ARG A 247 6.16 21.65 18.88
C ARG A 247 5.15 22.19 17.87
N VAL A 248 4.63 21.29 17.03
CA VAL A 248 3.63 21.56 15.99
C VAL A 248 2.57 20.48 16.10
N GLU A 249 1.30 20.87 16.05
CA GLU A 249 0.16 19.94 16.04
C GLU A 249 -0.06 19.37 14.63
N VAL A 250 -0.30 18.06 14.55
CA VAL A 250 -0.69 17.39 13.32
C VAL A 250 -2.19 17.52 13.17
N ILE A 251 -2.61 18.35 12.21
CA ILE A 251 -4.02 18.58 11.94
C ILE A 251 -4.50 17.56 10.90
N GLU A 252 -5.51 16.80 11.30
CA GLU A 252 -6.23 15.88 10.42
C GLU A 252 -7.30 16.59 9.59
N PRO A 253 -7.42 16.27 8.29
CA PRO A 253 -8.46 16.84 7.45
C PRO A 253 -9.82 16.31 7.86
N THR A 254 -10.82 17.20 7.80
CA THR A 254 -12.22 16.87 8.08
C THR A 254 -13.11 17.27 6.91
N LEU A 255 -14.26 16.62 6.81
CA LEU A 255 -15.29 16.94 5.81
C LEU A 255 -16.03 18.23 6.19
N GLY A 256 -16.17 18.49 7.49
CA GLY A 256 -17.02 19.56 8.01
C GLY A 256 -18.48 19.32 7.62
N ASP A 257 -19.12 20.38 7.13
CA ASP A 257 -20.52 20.37 6.67
C ASP A 257 -20.64 20.20 5.14
N SER A 258 -19.56 19.83 4.45
CA SER A 258 -19.56 19.65 2.99
C SER A 258 -20.16 18.31 2.59
N ASP A 259 -20.65 18.23 1.35
CA ASP A 259 -21.05 16.96 0.75
C ASP A 259 -19.82 16.08 0.48
N LEU A 260 -19.91 14.80 0.84
CA LEU A 260 -18.88 13.81 0.55
C LEU A 260 -18.87 13.45 -0.94
N LYS A 261 -17.71 13.52 -1.59
CA LYS A 261 -17.54 13.09 -2.98
C LYS A 261 -16.77 11.77 -3.04
N VAL A 262 -17.39 10.75 -3.61
CA VAL A 262 -16.77 9.43 -3.78
C VAL A 262 -16.53 9.12 -5.25
N MET A 263 -15.44 8.43 -5.56
CA MET A 263 -15.09 7.99 -6.91
C MET A 263 -14.79 6.49 -6.92
N THR A 264 -15.20 5.81 -7.99
CA THR A 264 -14.61 4.52 -8.38
C THR A 264 -13.86 4.70 -9.68
N PHE A 265 -12.65 4.17 -9.76
CA PHE A 265 -11.84 4.28 -10.96
C PHE A 265 -10.98 3.03 -11.17
N ASN A 266 -11.37 2.22 -12.15
CA ASN A 266 -10.51 1.22 -12.74
C ASN A 266 -9.60 1.91 -13.77
N ILE A 267 -8.30 1.98 -13.48
CA ILE A 267 -7.35 2.74 -14.30
C ILE A 267 -6.61 1.90 -15.34
N TRP A 268 -6.93 0.60 -15.47
CA TRP A 268 -6.41 -0.38 -16.43
C TRP A 268 -4.91 -0.29 -16.71
N HIS A 269 -4.15 -1.31 -16.31
CA HIS A 269 -2.68 -1.31 -16.40
C HIS A 269 -2.04 -0.11 -15.65
N GLY A 270 -2.61 0.27 -14.51
CA GLY A 270 -2.05 1.29 -13.62
C GLY A 270 -2.09 2.70 -14.20
N GLY A 271 -2.95 2.96 -15.18
CA GLY A 271 -2.97 4.23 -15.92
C GLY A 271 -1.81 4.40 -16.90
N LYS A 272 -0.96 3.38 -17.08
CA LYS A 272 0.29 3.46 -17.87
C LYS A 272 0.09 3.29 -19.38
N SER A 273 -1.12 2.94 -19.81
CA SER A 273 -1.45 2.64 -21.22
C SER A 273 -1.18 3.78 -22.21
N HIS A 274 -1.09 5.03 -21.72
CA HIS A 274 -0.75 6.20 -22.52
C HIS A 274 0.67 6.75 -22.25
N GLY A 275 1.52 5.93 -21.62
CA GLY A 275 2.89 6.23 -21.23
C GLY A 275 3.13 5.89 -19.75
N GLU A 276 4.27 5.27 -19.44
CA GLU A 276 4.61 4.79 -18.09
C GLU A 276 4.47 5.86 -17.00
N SER A 277 4.99 7.06 -17.24
CA SER A 277 4.90 8.20 -16.30
C SER A 277 3.75 9.15 -16.66
N VAL A 278 3.67 9.56 -17.92
CA VAL A 278 2.68 10.55 -18.39
C VAL A 278 1.24 10.05 -18.23
N GLY A 279 1.00 8.74 -18.37
CA GLY A 279 -0.32 8.17 -18.14
C GLY A 279 -0.74 8.22 -16.67
N VAL A 280 0.19 7.98 -15.75
CA VAL A 280 -0.03 8.12 -14.31
C VAL A 280 -0.29 9.58 -13.93
N GLU A 281 0.50 10.53 -14.46
CA GLU A 281 0.31 11.97 -14.27
C GLU A 281 -1.09 12.42 -14.70
N ARG A 282 -1.55 12.00 -15.89
CA ARG A 282 -2.91 12.29 -16.36
C ARG A 282 -3.99 11.69 -15.48
N THR A 283 -3.74 10.50 -14.92
CA THR A 283 -4.67 9.85 -13.99
C THR A 283 -4.79 10.67 -12.71
N ILE A 284 -3.67 11.18 -12.18
CA ILE A 284 -3.63 12.09 -11.03
C ILE A 284 -4.42 13.38 -11.33
N ASP A 285 -4.24 13.97 -12.51
CA ASP A 285 -4.94 15.19 -12.88
C ASP A 285 -6.46 14.99 -12.97
N VAL A 286 -6.92 13.90 -13.59
CA VAL A 286 -8.36 13.56 -13.64
C VAL A 286 -8.95 13.43 -12.24
N ILE A 287 -8.25 12.74 -11.33
CA ILE A 287 -8.72 12.57 -9.95
C ILE A 287 -8.74 13.92 -9.23
N ARG A 288 -7.67 14.72 -9.35
CA ARG A 288 -7.57 16.03 -8.71
C ARG A 288 -8.67 16.99 -9.19
N GLU A 289 -8.92 17.05 -10.49
CA GLU A 289 -9.96 17.89 -11.11
C GLU A 289 -11.38 17.48 -10.71
N SER A 290 -11.60 16.18 -10.46
CA SER A 290 -12.90 15.68 -10.00
C SER A 290 -13.27 16.19 -8.59
N GLY A 291 -12.26 16.48 -7.76
CA GLY A 291 -12.43 16.84 -6.35
C GLY A 291 -12.99 15.70 -5.49
N ALA A 292 -12.79 14.44 -5.88
CA ALA A 292 -13.20 13.28 -5.08
C ALA A 292 -12.45 13.22 -3.75
N ASP A 293 -13.17 13.02 -2.64
CA ASP A 293 -12.61 12.90 -1.30
C ASP A 293 -12.12 11.48 -1.02
N ILE A 294 -12.84 10.46 -1.51
CA ILE A 294 -12.52 9.04 -1.30
C ILE A 294 -12.61 8.31 -2.63
N ILE A 295 -11.60 7.50 -2.94
CA ILE A 295 -11.48 6.81 -4.23
C ILE A 295 -11.30 5.31 -4.00
N ALA A 296 -12.18 4.50 -4.59
CA ALA A 296 -11.97 3.09 -4.82
C ALA A 296 -11.20 2.89 -6.12
N MET A 297 -9.94 2.46 -6.03
CA MET A 297 -9.09 2.24 -7.20
C MET A 297 -8.96 0.76 -7.51
N GLN A 298 -9.09 0.41 -8.79
CA GLN A 298 -8.85 -0.93 -9.32
C GLN A 298 -7.79 -0.89 -10.41
N GLU A 299 -7.10 -2.01 -10.58
CA GLU A 299 -6.06 -2.24 -11.58
C GLU A 299 -4.90 -1.27 -11.47
N THR A 300 -4.44 -1.01 -10.24
CA THR A 300 -3.40 -0.02 -9.96
C THR A 300 -2.00 -0.42 -10.40
N TYR A 301 -1.65 -1.71 -10.41
CA TYR A 301 -0.39 -2.27 -10.91
C TYR A 301 0.86 -1.41 -10.60
N GLY A 302 1.01 -1.04 -9.33
CA GLY A 302 2.14 -0.31 -8.76
C GLY A 302 1.93 1.21 -8.69
N ALA A 303 0.93 1.77 -9.37
CA ALA A 303 0.71 3.22 -9.43
C ALA A 303 -0.04 3.79 -8.22
N GLY A 304 -0.62 2.95 -7.34
CA GLY A 304 -1.46 3.41 -6.24
C GLY A 304 -0.76 4.38 -5.29
N ALA A 305 0.43 4.03 -4.80
CA ALA A 305 1.15 4.84 -3.82
C ALA A 305 1.52 6.24 -4.37
N ILE A 306 2.03 6.31 -5.61
CA ILE A 306 2.41 7.58 -6.23
C ILE A 306 1.19 8.47 -6.51
N ILE A 307 0.05 7.88 -6.90
CA ILE A 307 -1.20 8.62 -7.11
C ILE A 307 -1.69 9.20 -5.77
N ALA A 308 -1.79 8.37 -4.73
CA ALA A 308 -2.28 8.79 -3.42
C ALA A 308 -1.40 9.89 -2.81
N ASP A 309 -0.08 9.71 -2.85
CA ASP A 309 0.86 10.70 -2.32
C ASP A 309 0.79 12.03 -3.10
N SER A 310 0.70 11.99 -4.44
CA SER A 310 0.53 13.18 -5.29
C SER A 310 -0.75 13.97 -5.02
N LEU A 311 -1.78 13.31 -4.50
CA LEU A 311 -3.03 13.93 -4.04
C LEU A 311 -2.93 14.36 -2.56
N GLY A 312 -2.03 13.76 -1.79
CA GLY A 312 -1.90 13.93 -0.35
C GLY A 312 -2.92 13.14 0.45
N TYR A 313 -3.30 11.98 -0.05
CA TYR A 313 -4.36 11.16 0.51
C TYR A 313 -3.75 10.01 1.32
N TYR A 314 -4.46 9.61 2.37
CA TYR A 314 -4.27 8.33 3.03
C TYR A 314 -4.40 7.20 2.00
N PHE A 315 -3.42 6.30 2.01
CA PHE A 315 -3.35 5.19 1.05
C PHE A 315 -3.55 3.86 1.76
N TYR A 316 -4.50 3.05 1.35
CA TYR A 316 -4.60 1.66 1.74
C TYR A 316 -4.42 0.75 0.54
N LEU A 317 -3.39 -0.09 0.55
CA LEU A 317 -3.14 -1.13 -0.44
C LEU A 317 -3.65 -2.48 0.07
N ARG A 318 -4.74 -2.98 -0.55
CA ARG A 318 -5.37 -4.25 -0.17
C ARG A 318 -4.72 -5.46 -0.84
N SER A 319 -4.27 -5.33 -2.09
CA SER A 319 -3.57 -6.40 -2.82
C SER A 319 -2.17 -5.98 -3.19
N SER A 320 -1.19 -6.73 -2.69
CA SER A 320 0.14 -6.81 -3.29
C SER A 320 0.62 -8.25 -3.22
N MET A 321 1.07 -8.78 -4.35
CA MET A 321 1.86 -10.02 -4.40
C MET A 321 3.33 -9.76 -4.75
N SER A 322 3.65 -8.56 -5.24
CA SER A 322 5.01 -8.06 -5.47
C SER A 322 4.99 -6.53 -5.53
N ALA A 323 6.11 -5.90 -5.19
CA ALA A 323 6.22 -4.46 -4.99
C ALA A 323 5.75 -3.61 -6.20
N ASP A 324 5.92 -4.11 -7.44
CA ASP A 324 5.83 -3.24 -8.62
C ASP A 324 4.77 -3.64 -9.66
N ASP A 325 4.38 -4.93 -9.78
CA ASP A 325 3.62 -5.40 -10.96
C ASP A 325 2.36 -6.22 -10.65
N ASN A 326 2.05 -6.53 -9.38
CA ASN A 326 0.89 -7.36 -9.05
C ASN A 326 0.04 -6.81 -7.90
N THR A 327 -0.37 -5.55 -8.05
CA THR A 327 -1.33 -4.86 -7.18
C THR A 327 -2.60 -4.52 -7.94
N ASN A 328 -3.76 -4.62 -7.30
CA ASN A 328 -5.05 -4.31 -7.93
C ASN A 328 -5.80 -3.21 -7.16
N HIS A 329 -6.09 -3.48 -5.88
CA HIS A 329 -6.98 -2.67 -5.08
C HIS A 329 -6.26 -1.73 -4.16
N SER A 330 -6.67 -0.47 -4.23
CA SER A 330 -6.42 0.47 -3.16
C SER A 330 -7.62 1.34 -2.85
N ILE A 331 -7.68 1.79 -1.61
CA ILE A 331 -8.57 2.86 -1.18
C ILE A 331 -7.69 4.08 -0.92
N MET A 332 -8.06 5.21 -1.50
CA MET A 332 -7.43 6.49 -1.25
C MET A 332 -8.43 7.40 -0.57
N SER A 333 -8.03 8.07 0.49
CA SER A 333 -8.93 8.91 1.27
C SER A 333 -8.25 10.23 1.63
N ARG A 334 -8.96 11.34 1.46
CA ARG A 334 -8.54 12.62 2.03
C ARG A 334 -8.50 12.54 3.56
N PHE A 335 -9.33 11.70 4.18
CA PHE A 335 -9.50 11.59 5.63
C PHE A 335 -8.83 10.34 6.23
N PRO A 336 -8.54 10.33 7.55
CA PRO A 336 -7.88 9.20 8.22
C PRO A 336 -8.58 7.86 7.99
N ILE A 337 -7.76 6.84 7.72
CA ILE A 337 -8.20 5.45 7.68
C ILE A 337 -7.95 4.84 9.06
N THR A 338 -9.02 4.52 9.78
CA THR A 338 -8.93 4.06 11.17
C THR A 338 -8.76 2.55 11.25
N THR A 339 -9.52 1.79 10.47
CA THR A 339 -9.47 0.32 10.44
C THR A 339 -9.55 -0.20 9.01
N VAL A 340 -8.87 -1.31 8.70
CA VAL A 340 -9.01 -2.00 7.40
C VAL A 340 -9.74 -3.34 7.55
N HIS A 341 -10.54 -3.68 6.54
CA HIS A 341 -11.34 -4.90 6.49
C HIS A 341 -10.82 -5.82 5.38
N ARG A 342 -10.32 -6.98 5.79
CA ARG A 342 -9.77 -8.01 4.90
C ARG A 342 -10.87 -9.00 4.54
N ILE A 343 -11.60 -8.71 3.47
CA ILE A 343 -12.65 -9.61 2.96
C ILE A 343 -12.23 -10.31 1.67
N PHE A 344 -12.81 -11.48 1.46
CA PHE A 344 -12.65 -12.36 0.32
C PHE A 344 -11.19 -12.65 -0.07
N LYS A 345 -10.73 -12.15 -1.21
CA LYS A 345 -9.35 -12.34 -1.70
C LYS A 345 -8.68 -10.97 -1.87
N PRO A 346 -7.38 -10.85 -1.55
CA PRO A 346 -6.64 -9.59 -1.65
C PRO A 346 -6.76 -8.88 -3.00
N PHE A 347 -6.71 -9.65 -4.09
CA PHE A 347 -6.81 -9.11 -5.45
C PHE A 347 -8.25 -8.82 -5.90
N MET A 348 -9.25 -8.98 -5.03
CA MET A 348 -10.67 -8.90 -5.42
C MET A 348 -11.47 -7.97 -4.53
N SER A 349 -11.21 -7.90 -3.23
CA SER A 349 -12.02 -7.04 -2.36
C SER A 349 -11.32 -6.68 -1.06
N GLY A 350 -11.68 -5.52 -0.53
CA GLY A 350 -11.28 -5.02 0.76
C GLY A 350 -12.13 -3.82 1.14
N GLY A 351 -12.12 -3.47 2.42
CA GLY A 351 -12.76 -2.25 2.90
C GLY A 351 -11.91 -1.54 3.94
N ALA A 352 -12.37 -0.36 4.34
CA ALA A 352 -11.78 0.41 5.41
C ALA A 352 -12.83 1.29 6.09
N ASN A 353 -12.68 1.52 7.39
CA ASN A 353 -13.36 2.60 8.07
C ASN A 353 -12.58 3.90 7.86
N ILE A 354 -13.32 4.96 7.54
CA ILE A 354 -12.78 6.29 7.24
C ILE A 354 -13.48 7.31 8.12
N GLU A 355 -12.71 8.04 8.93
CA GLU A 355 -13.23 9.05 9.84
C GLU A 355 -13.38 10.39 9.11
N LEU A 356 -14.62 10.75 8.73
CA LEU A 356 -14.90 11.98 7.98
C LEU A 356 -14.84 13.23 8.87
N ASN A 357 -15.19 13.07 10.13
CA ASN A 357 -15.16 14.07 11.19
C ASN A 357 -14.96 13.35 12.53
N PRO A 358 -14.48 14.02 13.60
CA PRO A 358 -14.28 13.37 14.89
C PRO A 358 -15.50 12.58 15.36
N GLY A 359 -15.33 11.26 15.55
CA GLY A 359 -16.37 10.32 15.97
C GLY A 359 -17.41 9.97 14.91
N ARG A 360 -17.21 10.36 13.64
CA ARG A 360 -18.12 10.07 12.51
C ARG A 360 -17.37 9.34 11.41
N GLU A 361 -17.57 8.04 11.36
CA GLU A 361 -16.96 7.16 10.37
C GLU A 361 -17.96 6.68 9.31
N ILE A 362 -17.42 6.27 8.17
CA ILE A 362 -18.10 5.41 7.19
C ILE A 362 -17.29 4.14 6.96
N ALA A 363 -17.94 3.07 6.51
CA ALA A 363 -17.26 1.89 6.00
C ALA A 363 -17.26 1.91 4.47
N PHE A 364 -16.08 1.96 3.86
CA PHE A 364 -15.91 2.09 2.42
C PHE A 364 -15.25 0.85 1.83
N TYR A 365 -15.88 0.23 0.83
CA TYR A 365 -15.45 -1.02 0.23
C TYR A 365 -15.15 -0.86 -1.26
N THR A 366 -14.12 -1.56 -1.72
CA THR A 366 -13.79 -1.71 -3.14
C THR A 366 -13.86 -3.17 -3.56
N VAL A 367 -14.37 -3.42 -4.77
CA VAL A 367 -14.48 -4.74 -5.38
C VAL A 367 -13.88 -4.75 -6.79
N TRP A 368 -13.29 -5.86 -7.19
CA TRP A 368 -13.05 -6.25 -8.58
C TRP A 368 -13.39 -7.72 -8.72
N ASN A 369 -14.40 -8.01 -9.53
CA ASN A 369 -14.78 -9.39 -9.86
C ASN A 369 -14.11 -9.85 -11.15
N ASN A 370 -14.08 -11.16 -11.39
CA ASN A 370 -13.53 -11.71 -12.62
C ASN A 370 -14.33 -11.25 -13.87
N TYR A 371 -13.64 -10.52 -14.77
CA TYR A 371 -14.18 -10.00 -16.03
C TYR A 371 -14.53 -11.06 -17.09
N GLN A 372 -14.07 -12.31 -16.92
CA GLN A 372 -14.20 -13.37 -17.93
C GLN A 372 -15.46 -14.23 -17.80
N SER A 373 -16.24 -14.07 -16.73
CA SER A 373 -17.45 -14.87 -16.55
C SER A 373 -18.59 -14.49 -17.51
N THR A 374 -18.61 -13.30 -18.11
CA THR A 374 -19.71 -12.94 -19.04
C THR A 374 -19.61 -13.75 -20.34
N ARG A 375 -20.57 -14.64 -20.59
CA ARG A 375 -20.66 -15.45 -21.81
C ARG A 375 -21.98 -15.22 -22.54
N PRO A 376 -21.96 -14.76 -23.81
CA PRO A 376 -20.81 -14.20 -24.54
C PRO A 376 -20.32 -12.86 -23.95
N ARG A 377 -19.00 -12.60 -24.06
CA ARG A 377 -18.35 -11.39 -23.47
C ARG A 377 -18.84 -10.07 -24.05
N ARG A 378 -19.44 -10.09 -25.25
CA ARG A 378 -20.00 -8.93 -25.95
C ARG A 378 -21.41 -9.26 -26.44
N PRO A 379 -22.41 -9.26 -25.54
CA PRO A 379 -23.78 -9.68 -25.85
C PRO A 379 -24.36 -8.95 -27.08
N TRP A 380 -24.12 -7.64 -27.20
CA TRP A 380 -24.58 -6.82 -28.35
C TRP A 380 -23.94 -7.19 -29.70
N ARG A 381 -22.95 -8.09 -29.73
CA ARG A 381 -22.32 -8.58 -30.97
C ARG A 381 -22.64 -10.05 -31.26
N ALA A 382 -23.40 -10.71 -30.39
CA ALA A 382 -23.77 -12.10 -30.54
C ALA A 382 -25.18 -12.19 -31.12
N PRO A 383 -25.35 -12.50 -32.42
CA PRO A 383 -26.68 -12.80 -32.95
C PRO A 383 -27.25 -14.01 -32.20
N ASP A 384 -28.55 -13.95 -31.90
CA ASP A 384 -29.33 -15.04 -31.29
C ASP A 384 -29.09 -15.33 -29.80
N VAL A 385 -28.35 -14.48 -29.07
CA VAL A 385 -28.22 -14.64 -27.62
C VAL A 385 -29.53 -14.28 -26.89
N THR A 386 -29.90 -15.10 -25.91
CA THR A 386 -31.09 -14.87 -25.08
C THR A 386 -30.71 -14.25 -23.72
N PRO A 387 -31.63 -13.52 -23.05
CA PRO A 387 -31.41 -13.03 -21.69
C PRO A 387 -31.00 -14.11 -20.70
N GLN A 388 -31.64 -15.29 -20.77
CA GLN A 388 -31.34 -16.41 -19.88
C GLN A 388 -29.90 -16.92 -20.06
N GLN A 389 -29.40 -17.00 -21.30
CA GLN A 389 -28.01 -17.41 -21.54
C GLN A 389 -27.01 -16.43 -20.93
N LEU A 390 -27.32 -15.13 -20.88
CA LEU A 390 -26.46 -14.13 -20.24
C LEU A 390 -26.46 -14.26 -18.72
N VAL A 391 -27.63 -14.49 -18.12
CA VAL A 391 -27.77 -14.78 -16.69
C VAL A 391 -27.04 -16.07 -16.32
N ASP A 392 -27.13 -17.10 -17.15
CA ASP A 392 -26.42 -18.36 -16.92
C ASP A 392 -24.91 -18.18 -17.08
N GLY A 393 -24.47 -17.31 -18.00
CA GLY A 393 -23.06 -16.95 -18.18
C GLY A 393 -22.40 -16.42 -16.90
N GLU A 394 -23.09 -15.57 -16.13
CA GLU A 394 -22.63 -15.07 -14.81
C GLU A 394 -22.30 -16.18 -13.80
N LYS A 395 -22.89 -17.36 -14.00
CA LYS A 395 -22.74 -18.56 -13.16
C LYS A 395 -21.73 -19.55 -13.73
N VAL A 396 -21.03 -19.18 -14.81
CA VAL A 396 -19.95 -19.97 -15.40
C VAL A 396 -18.59 -19.43 -14.95
N VAL A 397 -17.68 -20.36 -14.69
CA VAL A 397 -16.29 -20.07 -14.34
C VAL A 397 -15.56 -19.45 -15.55
N GLY A 398 -14.88 -18.33 -15.33
CA GLY A 398 -14.01 -17.71 -16.33
C GLY A 398 -12.75 -18.54 -16.58
N GLU A 399 -12.22 -18.52 -17.81
CA GLU A 399 -10.96 -19.20 -18.17
C GLU A 399 -9.74 -18.30 -17.87
N SER A 400 -9.58 -17.91 -16.60
CA SER A 400 -8.49 -17.02 -16.19
C SER A 400 -7.33 -17.79 -15.59
N TRP A 401 -6.10 -17.38 -15.93
CA TRP A 401 -4.87 -17.83 -15.25
C TRP A 401 -4.72 -17.22 -13.85
N GLU A 402 -5.43 -16.11 -13.62
CA GLU A 402 -5.56 -15.40 -12.36
C GLU A 402 -6.79 -15.97 -11.64
N TYR A 403 -6.58 -16.51 -10.44
CA TYR A 403 -7.60 -17.07 -9.54
C TYR A 403 -8.93 -16.27 -9.62
N PRO A 404 -10.15 -16.86 -9.59
CA PRO A 404 -10.53 -18.11 -8.94
C PRO A 404 -11.32 -19.09 -9.85
N PRO A 405 -11.59 -20.32 -9.37
CA PRO A 405 -12.53 -21.25 -10.00
C PRO A 405 -14.01 -20.91 -9.75
N LEU A 406 -14.32 -19.80 -9.05
CA LEU A 406 -15.71 -19.40 -8.77
C LEU A 406 -16.27 -18.54 -9.90
N PRO A 407 -17.52 -18.75 -10.32
CA PRO A 407 -18.24 -17.80 -11.15
C PRO A 407 -18.38 -16.43 -10.47
N ARG A 408 -18.41 -15.36 -11.26
CA ARG A 408 -18.58 -13.97 -10.77
C ARG A 408 -19.81 -13.77 -9.88
N TYR A 409 -20.92 -14.46 -10.16
CA TYR A 409 -22.09 -14.41 -9.28
C TYR A 409 -21.80 -15.00 -7.88
N GLU A 410 -21.08 -16.12 -7.81
CA GLU A 410 -20.70 -16.73 -6.52
C GLU A 410 -19.61 -15.93 -5.79
N GLN A 411 -18.71 -15.26 -6.52
CA GLN A 411 -17.78 -14.28 -5.93
C GLN A 411 -18.55 -13.15 -5.23
N THR A 412 -19.55 -12.59 -5.91
CA THR A 412 -20.39 -11.51 -5.38
C THR A 412 -21.10 -11.92 -4.09
N LYS A 413 -21.72 -13.10 -4.09
CA LYS A 413 -22.38 -13.63 -2.89
C LYS A 413 -21.41 -13.83 -1.74
N GLU A 414 -20.21 -14.37 -1.99
CA GLU A 414 -19.22 -14.58 -0.93
C GLU A 414 -18.70 -13.27 -0.35
N ILE A 415 -18.47 -12.25 -1.20
CA ILE A 415 -18.11 -10.89 -0.76
C ILE A 415 -19.21 -10.33 0.15
N LEU A 416 -20.47 -10.34 -0.30
CA LEU A 416 -21.59 -9.80 0.47
C LEU A 416 -21.85 -10.58 1.76
N ARG A 417 -21.67 -11.90 1.74
CA ARG A 417 -21.73 -12.74 2.94
C ARG A 417 -20.69 -12.32 3.99
N GLN A 418 -19.47 -11.97 3.57
CA GLN A 418 -18.43 -11.48 4.48
C GLN A 418 -18.66 -10.04 4.95
N MET A 419 -19.44 -9.26 4.20
CA MET A 419 -19.86 -7.91 4.58
C MET A 419 -21.10 -7.88 5.49
N ALA A 420 -21.78 -9.01 5.69
CA ALA A 420 -23.08 -9.07 6.36
C ALA A 420 -23.11 -8.33 7.71
N SER A 421 -22.09 -8.49 8.56
CA SER A 421 -22.04 -7.81 9.86
C SER A 421 -21.93 -6.30 9.76
N VAL A 422 -21.29 -5.79 8.70
CA VAL A 422 -21.14 -4.35 8.47
C VAL A 422 -22.39 -3.78 7.82
N LEU A 423 -23.04 -4.53 6.93
CA LEU A 423 -24.33 -4.18 6.35
C LEU A 423 -25.44 -4.14 7.41
N ASP A 424 -25.48 -5.12 8.33
CA ASP A 424 -26.42 -5.15 9.46
C ASP A 424 -26.23 -3.95 10.42
N ALA A 425 -25.04 -3.36 10.43
CA ALA A 425 -24.68 -2.21 11.26
C ALA A 425 -24.75 -0.86 10.52
N ALA A 426 -25.25 -0.83 9.28
CA ALA A 426 -25.21 0.35 8.40
C ALA A 426 -25.93 1.59 8.95
N ASP A 427 -26.92 1.42 9.83
CA ASP A 427 -27.61 2.52 10.52
C ASP A 427 -26.69 3.30 11.48
N LYS A 428 -25.56 2.70 11.90
CA LYS A 428 -24.58 3.31 12.81
C LYS A 428 -23.35 3.82 12.06
N VAL A 429 -22.84 3.00 11.15
CA VAL A 429 -21.68 3.33 10.31
C VAL A 429 -22.13 3.18 8.86
N PRO A 430 -22.42 4.28 8.14
CA PRO A 430 -22.89 4.21 6.76
C PRO A 430 -21.91 3.43 5.88
N VAL A 431 -22.45 2.55 5.03
CA VAL A 431 -21.65 1.66 4.19
C VAL A 431 -21.70 2.14 2.73
N PHE A 432 -20.54 2.32 2.14
CA PHE A 432 -20.36 2.57 0.72
C PHE A 432 -19.67 1.38 0.09
N VAL A 433 -20.27 0.81 -0.95
CA VAL A 433 -19.69 -0.30 -1.70
C VAL A 433 -19.47 0.15 -3.13
N SER A 434 -18.23 0.03 -3.58
CA SER A 434 -17.77 0.57 -4.85
C SER A 434 -16.85 -0.41 -5.58
N GLY A 435 -16.44 -0.04 -6.79
CA GLY A 435 -15.49 -0.81 -7.59
C GLY A 435 -16.09 -1.45 -8.84
N ASP A 436 -15.27 -2.30 -9.46
CA ASP A 436 -15.54 -2.95 -10.73
C ASP A 436 -16.13 -4.35 -10.53
N TRP A 437 -17.45 -4.41 -10.38
CA TRP A 437 -18.19 -5.68 -10.30
C TRP A 437 -18.11 -6.51 -11.60
N ASN A 438 -17.51 -5.95 -12.66
CA ASN A 438 -17.34 -6.56 -13.96
C ASN A 438 -18.64 -7.10 -14.58
N SER A 439 -19.79 -6.63 -14.09
CA SER A 439 -21.14 -7.03 -14.52
C SER A 439 -21.95 -5.80 -14.90
N TYR A 440 -22.97 -6.02 -15.72
CA TYR A 440 -23.90 -4.97 -16.12
C TYR A 440 -24.97 -4.77 -15.03
N SER A 441 -25.66 -3.63 -15.09
CA SER A 441 -26.74 -3.32 -14.17
C SER A 441 -28.09 -3.81 -14.69
N HIS A 442 -28.85 -4.48 -13.83
CA HIS A 442 -30.26 -4.81 -14.07
C HIS A 442 -31.13 -3.55 -14.22
N LEU A 443 -30.69 -2.40 -13.67
CA LEU A 443 -31.36 -1.11 -13.81
C LEU A 443 -31.11 -0.46 -15.18
N ASP A 444 -30.04 -0.87 -15.88
CA ASP A 444 -29.70 -0.37 -17.22
C ASP A 444 -30.21 -1.27 -18.34
N TRP A 445 -30.28 -2.59 -18.12
CA TRP A 445 -30.71 -3.56 -19.11
C TRP A 445 -32.21 -3.84 -19.00
N ILE A 446 -33.01 -2.80 -19.21
CA ILE A 446 -34.48 -2.85 -19.17
C ILE A 446 -35.09 -2.70 -20.56
N GLU A 447 -36.39 -3.00 -20.70
CA GLU A 447 -37.11 -2.87 -21.97
C GLU A 447 -36.98 -1.47 -22.59
N ALA A 448 -37.02 -0.41 -21.76
CA ALA A 448 -36.94 0.98 -22.22
C ALA A 448 -35.59 1.35 -22.86
N THR A 449 -34.54 0.57 -22.62
CA THR A 449 -33.18 0.80 -23.12
C THR A 449 -32.66 -0.38 -23.96
N ALA A 450 -33.52 -1.36 -24.27
CA ALA A 450 -33.15 -2.60 -24.94
C ALA A 450 -32.57 -2.36 -26.34
N ASP A 451 -32.97 -1.29 -27.02
CA ASP A 451 -32.43 -0.88 -28.33
C ASP A 451 -30.90 -0.63 -28.31
N ARG A 452 -30.36 -0.24 -27.15
CA ARG A 452 -28.91 -0.05 -26.93
C ARG A 452 -28.17 -1.36 -26.60
N HIS A 453 -28.92 -2.41 -26.29
CA HIS A 453 -28.41 -3.70 -25.81
C HIS A 453 -28.72 -4.85 -26.78
N GLY A 454 -28.97 -4.54 -28.06
CA GLY A 454 -29.29 -5.55 -29.07
C GLY A 454 -30.69 -6.13 -28.96
N GLY A 455 -31.64 -5.37 -28.39
CA GLY A 455 -33.02 -5.78 -28.15
C GLY A 455 -33.21 -6.62 -26.89
N LEU A 456 -32.25 -6.59 -25.95
CA LEU A 456 -32.24 -7.43 -24.76
C LEU A 456 -32.53 -6.62 -23.49
N ALA A 457 -33.48 -7.11 -22.70
CA ALA A 457 -33.64 -6.77 -21.29
C ALA A 457 -33.18 -7.96 -20.44
N VAL A 458 -32.37 -7.71 -19.42
CA VAL A 458 -31.67 -8.74 -18.63
C VAL A 458 -31.63 -8.35 -17.16
N GLU A 459 -32.20 -9.20 -16.32
CA GLU A 459 -32.08 -9.13 -14.86
C GLU A 459 -30.71 -9.66 -14.43
N TRP A 460 -29.68 -8.81 -14.50
CA TRP A 460 -28.30 -9.22 -14.20
C TRP A 460 -28.13 -9.65 -12.74
N PRO A 461 -27.79 -10.93 -12.46
CA PRO A 461 -27.85 -11.50 -11.12
C PRO A 461 -26.89 -10.85 -10.12
N VAL A 462 -25.72 -10.38 -10.57
CA VAL A 462 -24.73 -9.69 -9.71
C VAL A 462 -25.33 -8.40 -9.13
N SER A 463 -25.87 -7.54 -9.99
CA SER A 463 -26.45 -6.27 -9.54
C SER A 463 -27.76 -6.45 -8.77
N LYS A 464 -28.55 -7.50 -9.08
CA LYS A 464 -29.73 -7.88 -8.28
C LYS A 464 -29.37 -8.36 -6.89
N GLU A 465 -28.25 -9.07 -6.75
CA GLU A 465 -27.76 -9.51 -5.45
C GLU A 465 -27.41 -8.32 -4.55
N LEU A 466 -26.80 -7.26 -5.11
CA LEU A 466 -26.52 -6.02 -4.36
C LEU A 466 -27.82 -5.38 -3.85
N GLU A 467 -28.81 -5.21 -4.72
CA GLU A 467 -30.15 -4.68 -4.35
C GLU A 467 -30.81 -5.55 -3.27
N ALA A 468 -30.69 -6.88 -3.38
CA ALA A 468 -31.25 -7.82 -2.41
C ALA A 468 -30.63 -7.71 -1.00
N GLN A 469 -29.41 -7.19 -0.88
CA GLN A 469 -28.76 -6.89 0.41
C GLN A 469 -29.13 -5.48 0.95
N GLY A 470 -30.05 -4.77 0.30
CA GLY A 470 -30.49 -3.43 0.72
C GLY A 470 -29.56 -2.31 0.28
N LEU A 471 -28.56 -2.58 -0.56
CA LEU A 471 -27.72 -1.54 -1.16
C LEU A 471 -28.51 -0.77 -2.21
N VAL A 472 -28.34 0.55 -2.20
CA VAL A 472 -29.01 1.47 -3.13
C VAL A 472 -27.98 2.08 -4.07
N ASP A 473 -28.39 2.31 -5.32
CA ASP A 473 -27.58 3.01 -6.31
C ASP A 473 -27.53 4.52 -6.02
N ALA A 474 -26.52 4.94 -5.26
CA ALA A 474 -26.33 6.33 -4.84
C ALA A 474 -26.25 7.31 -6.01
N TYR A 475 -25.74 6.88 -7.18
CA TYR A 475 -25.66 7.74 -8.36
C TYR A 475 -27.05 8.04 -8.90
N ARG A 476 -27.95 7.04 -8.98
CA ARG A 476 -29.34 7.24 -9.42
C ARG A 476 -30.18 8.02 -8.42
N GLU A 477 -29.95 7.82 -7.12
CA GLU A 477 -30.62 8.61 -6.06
C GLU A 477 -30.30 10.11 -6.18
N LEU A 478 -29.03 10.46 -6.42
CA LEU A 478 -28.60 11.85 -6.56
C LEU A 478 -28.87 12.44 -7.94
N HIS A 479 -28.86 11.60 -8.98
CA HIS A 479 -29.00 12.00 -10.38
C HIS A 479 -30.22 11.34 -11.04
N SER A 480 -31.41 11.58 -10.47
CA SER A 480 -32.70 11.02 -10.91
C SER A 480 -33.14 11.39 -12.34
N ARG A 481 -32.30 12.11 -13.11
CA ARG A 481 -32.56 12.59 -14.48
C ARG A 481 -31.74 11.88 -15.55
N ILE A 482 -31.28 10.66 -15.31
CA ILE A 482 -30.72 9.82 -16.37
C ILE A 482 -31.88 9.18 -17.14
N ARG A 483 -32.54 10.05 -17.91
CA ARG A 483 -33.55 9.85 -18.96
C ARG A 483 -34.40 8.57 -18.91
N SER A 484 -35.62 8.75 -18.41
CA SER A 484 -36.81 8.48 -19.22
C SER A 484 -36.96 9.57 -20.31
N GLU A 485 -36.15 9.51 -21.37
CA GLU A 485 -36.34 10.28 -22.62
C GLU A 485 -35.74 9.53 -23.81
#